data_AF-A0A442BPW4-F1
#
_entry.id   AF-A0A442BPW4-F1
#
_cell.length_a   1.000
_cell.length_b   1.000
_cell.length_c   1.000
_cell.angle_alpha   90.00
_cell.angle_beta   90.00
_cell.angle_gamma   90.00
#
_symmetry.space_group_name_H-M   'P 1'
#
loop_
_entity.id
_entity.type
_entity.pdbx_description
1 polymer ?
#
loop_
_entity_poly.entity_id
_entity_poly.type
_entity_poly.pdbx_seq_one_letter_code
_entity_poly.pdbx_strand_id
1 'polypeptide(L)'
;MNNESFAIRDEFSNDLEVRLENNGLRFVITDTLPWTDDEMIAAHLEIISARVDSYMQIATSDRFRQGYPATPLDKVSIVLRFRFQPALTAEPILFGISKRLATHGIRFRYGMASEYRKDPSCGEISN
;
A
#
# COMPACT_ATOMS: atom_id res chain seq x y z
N MET A 1 -12.55 5.23 19.58
CA MET A 1 -12.07 3.86 19.39
C MET A 1 -10.87 3.97 18.46
N ASN A 2 -9.86 3.10 18.60
CA ASN A 2 -8.50 3.37 18.12
C ASN A 2 -8.11 2.38 17.02
N ASN A 3 -7.66 2.88 15.86
CA ASN A 3 -6.99 2.05 14.85
C ASN A 3 -5.66 1.53 15.41
N GLU A 4 -5.35 0.26 15.16
CA GLU A 4 -4.10 -0.35 15.62
C GLU A 4 -3.11 -0.45 14.45
N SER A 5 -1.86 -0.05 14.69
CA SER A 5 -0.78 -0.10 13.69
C SER A 5 0.34 -1.00 14.19
N PHE A 6 0.84 -1.87 13.31
CA PHE A 6 1.91 -2.81 13.58
C PHE A 6 2.98 -2.66 12.51
N ALA A 7 4.25 -2.61 12.90
CA ALA A 7 5.35 -2.67 11.95
C ALA A 7 5.42 -4.08 11.36
N ILE A 8 5.48 -4.18 10.04
CA ILE A 8 5.71 -5.46 9.37
C ILE A 8 7.20 -5.77 9.52
N ARG A 9 7.52 -6.86 10.22
CA ARG A 9 8.90 -7.32 10.41
C ARG A 9 9.39 -8.00 9.13
N ASP A 10 9.88 -7.19 8.21
CA ASP A 10 10.69 -7.60 7.06
C ASP A 10 11.96 -6.75 7.07
N GLU A 11 13.10 -7.30 6.63
CA GLU A 11 14.45 -6.72 6.72
C GLU A 11 14.59 -5.36 6.02
N PHE A 12 13.56 -4.91 5.28
CA PHE A 12 13.51 -3.65 4.54
C PHE A 12 12.32 -2.72 4.89
N SER A 13 11.56 -3.03 5.94
CA SER A 13 10.22 -2.48 6.14
C SER A 13 10.15 -1.34 7.18
N ASN A 14 9.96 -0.11 6.68
CA ASN A 14 9.24 0.95 7.39
C ASN A 14 7.72 0.84 7.14
N ASP A 15 7.26 -0.31 6.68
CA ASP A 15 5.90 -0.50 6.22
C ASP A 15 5.01 -0.96 7.38
N LEU A 16 3.77 -0.48 7.36
CA LEU A 16 2.84 -0.64 8.46
C LEU A 16 1.64 -1.47 8.03
N GLU A 17 1.29 -2.45 8.85
CA GLU A 17 -0.03 -3.06 8.82
C GLU A 17 -0.94 -2.28 9.76
N VAL A 18 -2.07 -1.79 9.26
CA VAL A 18 -3.06 -1.05 10.03
C VAL A 18 -4.38 -1.79 10.00
N ARG A 19 -4.88 -2.15 11.17
CA ARG A 19 -6.22 -2.73 11.35
C ARG A 19 -7.23 -1.62 11.52
N LEU A 20 -8.27 -1.67 10.70
CA LEU A 20 -9.37 -0.71 10.69
C LEU A 20 -10.56 -1.28 11.44
N GLU A 21 -11.33 -0.39 12.09
CA GLU A 21 -12.50 -0.75 12.89
C GLU A 21 -13.57 -1.54 12.12
N ASN A 22 -13.62 -1.42 10.79
CA ASN A 22 -14.59 -2.09 9.92
C ASN A 22 -14.14 -3.48 9.42
N ASN A 23 -13.23 -4.15 10.14
CA ASN A 23 -12.51 -5.35 9.70
C ASN A 23 -11.75 -5.14 8.38
N GLY A 24 -11.30 -3.91 8.15
CA GLY A 24 -10.43 -3.58 7.03
C GLY A 24 -8.97 -3.72 7.43
N LEU A 25 -8.14 -4.02 6.45
CA LEU A 25 -6.70 -4.09 6.65
C LEU A 25 -5.99 -3.25 5.61
N ARG A 26 -4.97 -2.53 6.06
CA ARG A 26 -4.17 -1.66 5.20
C ARG A 26 -2.69 -1.96 5.39
N PHE A 27 -2.02 -2.29 4.31
CA PHE A 27 -0.55 -2.23 4.23
C PHE A 27 -0.14 -0.85 3.75
N VAL A 28 0.82 -0.22 4.42
CA VAL A 28 1.30 1.12 4.08
C VAL A 28 2.76 1.03 3.68
N ILE A 29 3.05 1.36 2.42
CA ILE A 29 4.42 1.54 1.91
C ILE A 29 4.72 3.02 1.99
N THR A 30 5.83 3.39 2.64
CA THR A 30 6.31 4.79 2.62
C THR A 30 7.52 4.89 1.72
N ASP A 31 7.35 5.51 0.55
CA ASP A 31 8.46 5.89 -0.30
C ASP A 31 9.07 7.20 0.22
N THR A 32 10.33 7.11 0.63
CA THR A 32 11.04 8.19 1.31
C THR A 32 12.15 8.80 0.47
N LEU A 33 12.33 8.32 -0.76
CA LEU A 33 13.45 8.69 -1.61
C LEU A 33 13.00 9.66 -2.73
N PRO A 34 13.90 10.54 -3.20
CA PRO A 34 13.57 11.51 -4.23
C PRO A 34 13.63 10.89 -5.65
N TRP A 35 12.64 11.25 -6.47
CA TRP A 35 12.50 10.82 -7.87
C TRP A 35 13.33 11.72 -8.78
N THR A 36 14.63 11.45 -8.87
CA THR A 36 15.62 12.37 -9.44
C THR A 36 15.95 12.08 -10.90
N ASP A 37 16.52 10.91 -11.19
CA ASP A 37 16.90 10.46 -12.52
C ASP A 37 16.21 9.14 -12.90
N ASP A 38 16.25 8.78 -14.18
CA ASP A 38 15.54 7.62 -14.72
C ASP A 38 15.99 6.28 -14.09
N GLU A 39 17.27 6.16 -13.73
CA GLU A 39 17.81 4.96 -13.07
C GLU A 39 17.23 4.82 -11.67
N MET A 40 17.26 5.89 -10.89
CA MET A 40 16.63 5.95 -9.58
C MET A 40 15.13 5.70 -9.70
N ILE A 41 14.43 6.35 -10.63
CA ILE A 41 12.98 6.15 -10.85
C ILE A 41 12.68 4.67 -11.13
N ALA A 42 13.44 4.01 -12.01
CA ALA A 42 13.28 2.60 -12.30
C ALA A 42 13.49 1.73 -11.06
N ALA A 43 14.57 1.97 -10.30
CA ALA A 43 14.86 1.24 -9.07
C ALA A 43 13.75 1.41 -8.00
N HIS A 44 13.21 2.62 -7.83
CA HIS A 44 12.08 2.86 -6.93
C HIS A 44 10.86 2.04 -7.33
N LEU A 45 10.53 2.02 -8.63
CA LEU A 45 9.37 1.30 -9.15
C LEU A 45 9.53 -0.21 -9.01
N GLU A 46 10.72 -0.75 -9.22
CA GLU A 46 11.02 -2.16 -8.98
C GLU A 46 10.82 -2.54 -7.51
N ILE A 47 11.35 -1.73 -6.58
CA ILE A 47 11.19 -1.95 -5.14
C ILE A 47 9.71 -1.87 -4.73
N ILE A 48 8.98 -0.86 -5.22
CA ILE A 48 7.54 -0.70 -4.95
C ILE A 48 6.78 -1.91 -5.47
N SER A 49 7.05 -2.35 -6.71
CA SER A 49 6.37 -3.50 -7.31
C SER A 49 6.63 -4.77 -6.50
N ALA A 50 7.88 -5.03 -6.11
CA ALA A 50 8.25 -6.19 -5.31
C ALA A 50 7.54 -6.20 -3.94
N ARG A 51 7.44 -5.04 -3.27
CA ARG A 51 6.72 -4.91 -1.99
C ARG A 51 5.22 -5.16 -2.16
N VAL A 52 4.63 -4.59 -3.20
CA VAL A 52 3.22 -4.80 -3.53
C VAL A 52 2.95 -6.30 -3.76
N ASP A 53 3.82 -6.97 -4.50
CA ASP A 53 3.69 -8.41 -4.76
C ASP A 53 3.81 -9.24 -3.48
N SER A 54 4.74 -8.89 -2.60
CA SER A 54 4.85 -9.51 -1.28
C SER A 54 3.57 -9.35 -0.46
N TYR A 55 2.99 -8.14 -0.40
CA TYR A 55 1.73 -7.92 0.34
C TYR A 55 0.53 -8.60 -0.28
N MET A 56 0.46 -8.69 -1.60
CA MET A 56 -0.56 -9.49 -2.27
C MET A 56 -0.44 -10.97 -1.89
N GLN A 57 0.78 -11.54 -1.91
CA GLN A 57 1.02 -12.92 -1.50
C GLN A 57 0.65 -13.15 -0.03
N ILE A 58 1.03 -12.23 0.86
CA ILE A 58 0.64 -12.28 2.28
C ILE A 58 -0.88 -12.24 2.40
N ALA A 59 -1.57 -11.26 1.80
CA ALA A 59 -3.01 -11.07 1.92
C ALA A 59 -3.84 -12.26 1.42
N THR A 60 -3.32 -12.99 0.44
CA THR A 60 -3.95 -14.17 -0.16
C THR A 60 -3.50 -15.49 0.46
N SER A 61 -2.46 -15.48 1.31
CA SER A 61 -1.96 -16.69 1.97
C SER A 61 -2.94 -17.28 2.99
N ASP A 62 -3.01 -18.61 3.06
CA ASP A 62 -3.87 -19.31 4.03
C ASP A 62 -3.61 -18.87 5.47
N ARG A 63 -2.34 -18.67 5.83
CA ARG A 63 -1.93 -18.20 7.16
C ARG A 63 -2.55 -16.84 7.51
N PHE A 64 -2.50 -15.90 6.57
CA PHE A 64 -3.13 -14.59 6.77
C PHE A 64 -4.65 -14.71 6.81
N ARG A 65 -5.25 -15.50 5.91
CA ARG A 65 -6.70 -15.74 5.89
C ARG A 65 -7.22 -16.35 7.19
N GLN A 66 -6.44 -17.24 7.82
CA GLN A 66 -6.75 -17.84 9.12
C GLN A 66 -6.58 -16.85 10.27
N GLY A 67 -5.59 -15.96 10.21
CA GLY A 67 -5.40 -14.89 11.21
C GLY A 67 -6.45 -13.78 11.10
N TYR A 68 -7.00 -13.55 9.91
CA TYR A 68 -7.94 -12.47 9.60
C TYR A 68 -9.22 -12.96 8.90
N PRO A 69 -9.97 -13.92 9.49
CA PRO A 69 -11.09 -14.56 8.82
C PRO A 69 -12.24 -13.59 8.49
N ALA A 70 -12.39 -12.52 9.27
CA ALA A 70 -13.43 -11.50 9.10
C ALA A 70 -13.05 -10.38 8.11
N THR A 71 -11.83 -10.38 7.55
CA THR A 71 -11.36 -9.38 6.59
C THR A 71 -11.51 -9.93 5.17
N PRO A 72 -12.58 -9.62 4.42
CA PRO A 72 -12.67 -10.00 3.01
C PRO A 72 -11.61 -9.27 2.17
N LEU A 73 -11.25 -9.81 0.99
CA LEU A 73 -10.15 -9.26 0.16
C LEU A 73 -10.42 -7.83 -0.33
N ASP A 74 -11.68 -7.49 -0.62
CA ASP A 74 -12.13 -6.14 -0.98
C ASP A 74 -11.93 -5.09 0.14
N LYS A 75 -11.79 -5.55 1.38
CA LYS A 75 -11.43 -4.74 2.54
C LYS A 75 -9.92 -4.70 2.82
N VAL A 76 -9.10 -5.39 2.04
CA VAL A 76 -7.64 -5.24 2.06
C VAL A 76 -7.24 -4.10 1.12
N SER A 77 -6.34 -3.24 1.59
CA SER A 77 -5.77 -2.15 0.80
C SER A 77 -4.26 -2.06 0.95
N ILE A 78 -3.58 -1.71 -0.13
CA ILE A 78 -2.17 -1.32 -0.11
C ILE A 78 -2.12 0.18 -0.43
N VAL A 79 -1.48 0.95 0.44
CA VAL A 79 -1.37 2.40 0.34
C VAL A 79 0.10 2.77 0.20
N LEU A 80 0.47 3.33 -0.94
CA LEU A 80 1.79 3.89 -1.18
C LEU A 80 1.80 5.39 -0.89
N ARG A 81 2.68 5.83 0.00
CA ARG A 81 2.80 7.24 0.41
C ARG A 81 4.11 7.79 -0.05
N PHE A 82 4.06 8.84 -0.87
CA PHE A 82 5.26 9.51 -1.35
C PHE A 82 5.66 10.65 -0.43
N ARG A 83 6.93 10.68 -0.03
CA ARG A 83 7.52 11.85 0.63
C ARG A 83 7.86 12.96 -0.36
N PHE A 84 8.24 12.59 -1.57
CA PHE A 84 8.60 13.48 -2.66
C PHE A 84 7.63 13.31 -3.81
N GLN A 85 7.40 14.35 -4.62
CA GLN A 85 6.51 14.24 -5.77
C GLN A 85 7.00 13.13 -6.70
N PRO A 86 6.17 12.12 -7.04
CA PRO A 86 6.56 11.09 -7.97
C PRO A 86 6.76 11.67 -9.38
N ALA A 87 7.68 11.08 -10.13
CA ALA A 87 7.88 11.42 -11.54
C ALA A 87 6.62 11.08 -12.35
N LEU A 88 6.28 11.92 -13.34
CA LEU A 88 5.10 11.68 -14.20
C LEU A 88 5.21 10.35 -14.97
N THR A 89 6.43 9.90 -15.25
CA THR A 89 6.71 8.62 -15.91
C THR A 89 6.34 7.40 -15.05
N ALA A 90 6.17 7.56 -13.74
CA ALA A 90 5.75 6.50 -12.83
C ALA A 90 4.25 6.17 -12.93
N GLU A 91 3.43 7.14 -13.34
CA GLU A 91 1.97 7.04 -13.30
C GLU A 91 1.41 5.83 -14.06
N PRO A 92 1.84 5.52 -15.31
CA PRO A 92 1.33 4.36 -16.04
C PRO A 92 1.65 3.02 -15.32
N ILE A 93 2.79 2.96 -14.62
CA ILE A 93 3.24 1.77 -13.91
C ILE A 93 2.42 1.59 -12.62
N LEU A 94 2.24 2.65 -11.85
CA LEU A 94 1.39 2.65 -10.65
C LEU A 94 -0.07 2.30 -10.98
N PHE A 95 -0.58 2.80 -12.10
CA PHE A 95 -1.90 2.43 -12.60
C PHE A 95 -1.98 0.96 -13.04
N GLY A 96 -0.93 0.44 -13.68
CA GLY A 96 -0.81 -0.99 -13.99
C GLY A 96 -0.85 -1.87 -12.75
N ILE A 97 -0.13 -1.48 -11.69
CA ILE A 97 -0.18 -2.14 -10.38
C ILE A 97 -1.60 -2.12 -9.81
N SER A 98 -2.27 -0.96 -9.85
CA SER A 98 -3.66 -0.82 -9.37
C SER A 98 -4.61 -1.81 -10.07
N LYS A 99 -4.56 -1.87 -11.40
CA LYS A 99 -5.36 -2.81 -12.20
C LYS A 99 -5.08 -4.26 -11.84
N ARG A 100 -3.80 -4.63 -11.67
CA ARG A 100 -3.40 -5.99 -11.29
C ARG A 100 -3.91 -6.37 -9.91
N LEU A 101 -3.81 -5.49 -8.91
CA LEU A 101 -4.33 -5.78 -7.58
C LEU A 101 -5.86 -5.90 -7.54
N ALA A 102 -6.55 -5.10 -8.35
CA ALA A 102 -8.00 -5.14 -8.46
C ALA A 102 -8.54 -6.51 -8.94
N THR A 103 -7.80 -7.26 -9.76
CA THR A 103 -8.21 -8.62 -10.17
C THR A 103 -8.22 -9.62 -9.00
N HIS A 104 -7.46 -9.32 -7.95
CA HIS A 104 -7.43 -10.08 -6.70
C HIS A 104 -8.35 -9.49 -5.62
N GLY A 105 -9.16 -8.49 -5.97
CA GLY A 105 -10.03 -7.76 -5.04
C GLY A 105 -9.28 -6.82 -4.09
N ILE A 106 -7.97 -6.63 -4.25
CA ILE A 106 -7.19 -5.77 -3.36
C ILE A 106 -7.19 -4.34 -3.90
N ARG A 107 -7.44 -3.36 -3.03
CA ARG A 107 -7.41 -1.94 -3.42
C ARG A 107 -6.00 -1.39 -3.35
N PHE A 108 -5.53 -0.75 -4.41
CA PHE A 108 -4.29 0.02 -4.40
C PHE A 108 -4.60 1.51 -4.36
N ARG A 109 -3.92 2.26 -3.49
CA ARG A 109 -4.00 3.72 -3.43
C ARG A 109 -2.60 4.28 -3.33
N TYR A 110 -2.38 5.42 -3.96
CA TYR A 110 -1.11 6.13 -3.84
C TYR A 110 -1.35 7.64 -3.79
N GLY A 111 -0.43 8.37 -3.18
CA GLY A 111 -0.54 9.82 -3.03
C GLY A 111 0.55 10.37 -2.11
N MET A 112 0.56 11.68 -1.93
CA MET A 112 1.56 12.34 -1.09
C MET A 112 1.29 12.01 0.38
N ALA A 113 2.34 11.76 1.16
CA ALA A 113 2.22 11.43 2.59
C ALA A 113 1.47 12.52 3.40
N SER A 114 1.53 13.77 2.96
CA SER A 114 0.80 14.91 3.54
C SER A 114 -0.72 14.82 3.38
N GLU A 115 -1.21 14.18 2.32
CA GLU A 115 -2.64 14.01 2.05
C GLU A 115 -3.28 13.06 3.07
N TYR A 116 -2.53 12.07 3.54
CA TYR A 116 -2.98 11.09 4.53
C TYR A 116 -2.88 11.57 5.98
N ARG A 117 -2.25 12.73 6.26
CA ARG A 117 -2.16 13.31 7.62
C ARG A 117 -3.41 14.06 8.04
N LYS A 118 -4.32 14.40 7.12
CA LYS A 118 -5.50 15.23 7.39
C LYS A 118 -6.80 14.45 7.58
N ASP A 119 -6.78 13.12 7.50
CA ASP A 119 -8.00 12.31 7.52
C ASP A 119 -8.09 11.43 8.78
N PRO A 120 -8.85 11.82 9.81
CA PRO A 120 -9.23 10.94 10.91
C PRO A 120 -10.25 9.89 10.46
N SER A 121 -10.92 10.11 9.33
CA SER A 121 -11.88 9.20 8.72
C SER A 121 -11.19 8.41 7.61
N CYS A 122 -10.94 7.15 7.90
CA CYS A 122 -10.48 6.15 6.95
C CYS A 122 -11.58 5.77 5.92
N GLY A 123 -12.24 6.75 5.29
CA GLY A 123 -13.34 6.58 4.35
C GLY A 123 -13.06 7.31 3.05
N GLU A 124 -12.92 6.53 1.97
CA GLU A 124 -13.08 6.99 0.58
C GLU A 124 -12.33 8.27 0.16
N ILE A 125 -11.08 8.08 -0.28
CA ILE A 125 -10.52 8.99 -1.27
C ILE A 125 -11.01 8.46 -2.63
N SER A 126 -11.95 9.19 -3.22
CA SER A 126 -12.39 9.00 -4.60
C SER A 126 -11.29 9.45 -5.57
N ASN A 127 -10.94 8.57 -6.50
CA ASN A 127 -11.06 8.80 -7.94
C ASN A 127 -11.05 7.45 -8.65
#